data_AF-A0A256ZG07-F1
#
_entry.id   AF-A0A256ZG07-F1
#
_cell.length_a   1.000
_cell.length_b   1.000
_cell.length_c   1.000
_cell.angle_alpha   90.00
_cell.angle_beta   90.00
_cell.angle_gamma   90.00
#
_symmetry.space_group_name_H-M   'P 1'
#
loop_
_entity.id
_entity.type
_entity.pdbx_description
1 polymer ?
#
loop_
_entity_poly.entity_id
_entity_poly.type
_entity_poly.pdbx_seq_one_letter_code
_entity_poly.pdbx_strand_id
1 'polypeptide(L)'
;MAGREKARIGVFVCHCGLNIAGVVDVEEITEYAKKLPGVVYATHYRYMCADPGQKLIKDAIKEYKLNRVVVAACSPRLHEPTFRRCVAEAGLNPYLFEMANIREHCSW
;
A
#
# COMPACT_ATOMS: atom_id res chain seq x y z
N MET A 1 14.04 27.30 3.52
CA MET A 1 12.81 26.51 3.45
C MET A 1 13.19 25.13 2.95
N ALA A 2 12.94 24.06 3.73
CA ALA A 2 13.19 22.70 3.25
C ALA A 2 12.31 22.47 2.01
N GLY A 3 12.94 22.29 0.84
CA GLY A 3 12.21 22.02 -0.39
C GLY A 3 11.33 20.79 -0.18
N ARG A 4 10.04 20.88 -0.51
CA ARG A 4 9.14 19.73 -0.47
C ARG A 4 9.69 18.68 -1.43
N GLU A 5 10.27 17.61 -0.89
CA GLU A 5 10.73 16.47 -1.68
C GLU A 5 9.56 15.94 -2.51
N LYS A 6 9.81 15.67 -3.80
CA LYS A 6 8.78 15.15 -4.71
C LYS A 6 8.27 13.81 -4.19
N ALA A 7 6.95 13.66 -4.08
CA ALA A 7 6.34 12.41 -3.63
C ALA A 7 6.68 11.26 -4.60
N ARG A 8 7.13 10.14 -4.03
CA ARG A 8 7.39 8.85 -4.68
C ARG A 8 6.57 7.81 -3.93
N ILE A 9 5.36 7.60 -4.41
CA ILE A 9 4.31 6.82 -3.74
C ILE A 9 4.34 5.39 -4.28
N GLY A 10 4.34 4.42 -3.38
CA GLY A 10 4.04 3.01 -3.68
C GLY A 10 2.61 2.68 -3.27
N VAL A 11 1.81 2.13 -4.18
CA VAL A 11 0.44 1.69 -3.90
C VAL A 11 0.35 0.17 -3.91
N PHE A 12 -0.21 -0.41 -2.86
CA PHE A 12 -0.32 -1.86 -2.71
C PHE A 12 -1.76 -2.26 -2.46
N VAL A 13 -2.35 -3.02 -3.38
CA VAL A 13 -3.75 -3.44 -3.32
C VAL A 13 -3.85 -4.86 -2.81
N CYS A 14 -4.62 -5.08 -1.74
CA CYS A 14 -4.80 -6.40 -1.15
C CYS A 14 -6.00 -7.12 -1.76
N HIS A 15 -5.86 -8.41 -2.07
CA HIS A 15 -7.00 -9.24 -2.48
C HIS A 15 -7.82 -9.72 -1.28
N CYS A 16 -7.17 -9.87 -0.13
CA CYS A 16 -7.73 -10.45 1.09
C CYS A 16 -8.43 -11.80 0.84
N GLY A 17 -7.78 -12.66 0.05
CA GLY A 17 -8.41 -13.87 -0.47
C GLY A 17 -9.49 -13.50 -1.48
N LEU A 18 -10.75 -13.83 -1.17
CA LEU A 18 -11.91 -13.41 -1.95
C LEU A 18 -12.70 -12.27 -1.29
N ASN A 19 -12.27 -11.79 -0.12
CA ASN A 19 -13.01 -10.74 0.60
C ASN A 19 -12.99 -9.39 -0.13
N ILE A 20 -11.91 -9.09 -0.87
CA ILE A 20 -11.84 -7.90 -1.74
C ILE A 20 -11.94 -8.34 -3.19
N ALA A 21 -11.05 -9.25 -3.63
CA ALA A 21 -10.96 -9.66 -5.03
C ALA A 21 -12.18 -10.45 -5.55
N GLY A 22 -13.11 -10.87 -4.67
CA GLY A 22 -14.37 -11.48 -5.09
C GLY A 22 -15.43 -10.47 -5.56
N VAL A 23 -15.24 -9.18 -5.26
CA VAL A 23 -16.21 -8.10 -5.57
C VAL A 23 -15.55 -6.95 -6.33
N VAL A 24 -14.31 -6.62 -5.98
CA VAL A 24 -13.56 -5.48 -6.51
C VAL A 24 -12.47 -5.99 -7.46
N ASP A 25 -12.38 -5.40 -8.65
CA ASP A 25 -11.29 -5.66 -9.59
C ASP A 25 -9.99 -5.01 -9.11
N VAL A 26 -9.16 -5.83 -8.47
CA VAL A 26 -7.87 -5.43 -7.91
C VAL A 26 -6.83 -5.12 -8.99
N GLU A 27 -6.95 -5.70 -10.18
CA GLU A 27 -6.05 -5.43 -11.30
C GLU A 27 -6.37 -4.05 -11.88
N GLU A 28 -7.65 -3.76 -12.10
CA GLU A 28 -8.12 -2.46 -12.58
C GLU A 28 -7.72 -1.32 -11.62
N ILE A 29 -7.92 -1.49 -10.31
CA ILE A 29 -7.49 -0.49 -9.32
C ILE A 29 -5.98 -0.27 -9.36
N THR A 30 -5.22 -1.34 -9.53
CA THR A 30 -3.75 -1.26 -9.59
C THR A 30 -3.30 -0.49 -10.83
N GLU A 31 -3.89 -0.77 -12.01
CA GLU A 31 -3.59 -0.06 -13.25
C GLU A 31 -4.04 1.40 -13.21
N TYR A 32 -5.17 1.69 -12.55
CA TYR A 32 -5.59 3.06 -12.29
C TYR A 32 -4.58 3.79 -11.40
N ALA A 33 -4.13 3.16 -10.31
CA ALA A 33 -3.19 3.76 -9.37
C ALA A 33 -1.86 4.17 -10.04
N LYS A 34 -1.36 3.38 -11.00
CA LYS A 34 -0.14 3.70 -11.77
C LYS A 34 -0.23 5.03 -12.53
N LYS A 35 -1.44 5.49 -12.87
CA LYS A 35 -1.68 6.73 -13.62
C LYS A 35 -1.75 7.97 -12.71
N LEU A 36 -1.80 7.79 -11.39
CA LEU A 36 -1.94 8.89 -10.44
C LEU A 36 -0.63 9.67 -10.26
N PRO A 37 -0.69 11.01 -10.11
CA PRO A 37 0.50 11.83 -9.91
C PRO A 37 1.32 11.39 -8.69
N GLY A 38 2.63 11.20 -8.88
CA GLY A 38 3.56 10.83 -7.81
C GLY A 38 3.61 9.33 -7.48
N VAL A 39 2.70 8.51 -8.03
CA VAL A 39 2.80 7.05 -7.94
C VAL A 39 3.90 6.58 -8.88
N VAL A 40 4.91 5.93 -8.31
CA VAL A 40 6.07 5.39 -9.07
C VAL A 40 6.10 3.87 -9.07
N TYR A 41 5.28 3.23 -8.23
CA TYR A 41 5.12 1.79 -8.16
C TYR A 41 3.69 1.47 -7.70
N ALA A 42 3.04 0.52 -8.36
CA ALA A 42 1.80 -0.04 -7.86
C ALA A 42 1.72 -1.53 -8.18
N THR A 43 1.23 -2.30 -7.22
CA THR A 43 1.07 -3.76 -7.36
C THR A 43 -0.11 -4.24 -6.52
N HIS A 44 -0.54 -5.48 -6.77
CA HIS A 44 -1.53 -6.17 -5.95
C HIS A 44 -0.99 -7.51 -5.47
N TYR A 45 -1.43 -7.94 -4.29
CA TYR A 45 -1.03 -9.23 -3.73
C TYR A 45 -2.13 -9.85 -2.88
N ARG A 46 -2.08 -11.18 -2.76
CA ARG A 46 -3.15 -11.97 -2.14
C ARG A 46 -3.41 -11.56 -0.69
N TYR A 47 -2.34 -11.39 0.08
CA TYR A 47 -2.39 -11.00 1.50
C TYR A 47 -1.27 -10.01 1.82
N MET A 48 -1.57 -8.71 1.74
CA MET A 48 -0.56 -7.67 1.99
C MET A 48 0.00 -7.69 3.43
N CYS A 49 -0.79 -8.12 4.41
CA CYS A 49 -0.35 -8.17 5.82
C CYS A 49 0.53 -9.40 6.15
N ALA A 50 0.54 -10.43 5.29
CA ALA A 50 1.39 -11.60 5.49
C ALA A 50 2.86 -11.28 5.19
N ASP A 51 3.79 -12.10 5.68
CA ASP A 51 5.24 -11.88 5.52
C ASP A 51 5.67 -11.61 4.06
N PRO A 52 5.16 -12.35 3.04
CA PRO A 52 5.51 -12.05 1.65
C PRO A 52 4.99 -10.67 1.20
N GLY A 53 3.79 -10.28 1.63
CA GLY A 53 3.21 -8.97 1.34
C GLY A 53 3.99 -7.82 2.00
N GLN A 54 4.39 -8.01 3.25
CA GLN A 54 5.25 -7.04 3.95
C GLN A 54 6.64 -6.97 3.31
N LYS A 55 7.21 -8.10 2.88
CA LYS A 55 8.48 -8.12 2.15
C LYS A 55 8.40 -7.35 0.83
N LEU A 56 7.31 -7.51 0.07
CA LEU A 56 7.06 -6.73 -1.16
C LEU A 56 7.08 -5.22 -0.90
N ILE A 57 6.44 -4.76 0.18
CA ILE A 57 6.47 -3.34 0.57
C ILE A 57 7.90 -2.89 0.88
N LYS A 58 8.62 -3.65 1.72
CA LYS A 58 9.98 -3.30 2.16
C LYS A 58 10.98 -3.25 1.00
N ASP A 59 10.89 -4.22 0.09
CA ASP A 59 11.75 -4.29 -1.09
C ASP A 59 11.44 -3.12 -2.03
N ALA A 60 10.16 -2.84 -2.29
CA ALA A 60 9.75 -1.74 -3.15
C ALA A 60 10.17 -0.38 -2.60
N ILE A 61 10.11 -0.17 -1.27
CA ILE A 61 10.61 1.07 -0.64
C ILE A 61 12.07 1.33 -1.02
N LYS A 62 12.91 0.29 -0.97
CA LYS A 62 14.34 0.38 -1.27
C LYS A 62 14.61 0.52 -2.76
N GLU A 63 13.99 -0.33 -3.58
CA GLU A 63 14.21 -0.43 -5.03
C GLU A 63 13.72 0.83 -5.75
N TYR A 64 12.49 1.26 -5.46
CA TYR A 64 11.86 2.41 -6.13
C TYR A 64 12.10 3.73 -5.38
N LYS A 65 12.87 3.70 -4.29
CA LYS A 65 13.15 4.86 -3.43
C LYS A 65 11.86 5.56 -3.02
N LEU A 66 10.91 4.79 -2.48
CA LEU A 66 9.62 5.31 -2.07
C LEU A 66 9.79 6.20 -0.84
N ASN A 67 9.10 7.34 -0.83
CA ASN A 67 9.02 8.20 0.34
C ASN A 67 7.58 8.32 0.85
N ARG A 68 6.61 7.61 0.26
CA ARG A 68 5.22 7.47 0.70
C ARG A 68 4.72 6.07 0.36
N VAL A 69 3.87 5.49 1.21
CA VAL A 69 3.24 4.18 0.95
C VAL A 69 1.75 4.27 1.18
N VAL A 70 0.96 3.71 0.27
CA VAL A 70 -0.48 3.53 0.42
C VAL A 70 -0.79 2.03 0.35
N VAL A 71 -1.53 1.51 1.32
CA VAL A 71 -2.06 0.15 1.26
C VAL A 71 -3.59 0.22 1.17
N ALA A 72 -4.15 -0.28 0.06
CA ALA A 72 -5.59 -0.42 -0.13
C ALA A 72 -6.02 -1.83 0.31
N ALA A 73 -6.62 -1.94 1.49
CA ALA A 73 -6.94 -3.22 2.13
C ALA A 73 -8.09 -3.09 3.13
N CYS A 74 -7.95 -3.69 4.31
CA CYS A 74 -8.89 -3.64 5.42
C CYS A 74 -8.84 -2.32 6.19
N SER A 75 -9.63 -2.23 7.25
CA SER A 75 -9.65 -1.08 8.17
C SER A 75 -8.27 -0.73 8.77
N PRO A 76 -7.92 0.57 8.87
CA PRO A 76 -6.76 1.03 9.62
C PRO A 76 -6.83 0.64 11.10
N ARG A 77 -8.04 0.51 11.66
CA ARG A 77 -8.24 0.06 13.05
C ARG A 77 -7.66 -1.34 13.32
N LEU A 78 -7.47 -2.14 12.26
CA LEU A 78 -6.93 -3.50 12.36
C LEU A 78 -5.42 -3.55 12.07
N HIS A 79 -4.99 -3.07 10.88
CA HIS A 79 -3.63 -3.32 10.39
C HIS A 79 -2.76 -2.08 10.20
N GLU A 80 -3.23 -0.87 10.54
CA GLU A 80 -2.36 0.31 10.49
C GLU A 80 -1.09 0.14 11.34
N PRO A 81 -1.13 -0.37 12.59
CA PRO A 81 0.10 -0.60 13.36
C PRO A 81 1.05 -1.62 12.70
N THR A 82 0.49 -2.62 12.01
CA THR A 82 1.28 -3.63 11.29
C THR A 82 2.03 -3.01 10.12
N PHE A 83 1.33 -2.23 9.27
CA PHE A 83 1.97 -1.60 8.12
C PHE A 83 2.91 -0.46 8.51
N ARG A 84 2.61 0.30 9.58
CA ARG A 84 3.55 1.29 10.14
C ARG A 84 4.87 0.65 10.58
N ARG A 85 4.84 -0.51 11.26
CA ARG A 85 6.06 -1.26 11.58
C ARG A 85 6.79 -1.74 10.33
N CYS A 86 6.05 -2.31 9.38
CA CYS A 86 6.60 -2.80 8.10
C CYS A 86 7.38 -1.71 7.33
N VAL A 87 6.80 -0.52 7.16
CA VAL A 87 7.49 0.58 6.45
C VAL A 87 8.66 1.15 7.26
N ALA A 88 8.55 1.18 8.59
CA ALA A 88 9.62 1.63 9.49
C ALA A 88 10.84 0.70 9.44
N GLU A 89 10.64 -0.61 9.35
CA GLU A 89 11.72 -1.60 9.14
C GLU A 89 12.48 -1.39 7.82
N ALA A 90 11.85 -0.77 6.82
CA ALA A 90 12.50 -0.37 5.58
C ALA A 90 13.13 1.03 5.61
N GLY A 91 13.08 1.72 6.76
CA GLY A 91 13.64 3.05 6.95
C GLY A 91 12.71 4.20 6.57
N LEU A 92 11.44 3.92 6.23
CA LEU A 92 10.45 4.97 5.94
C LEU A 92 9.77 5.42 7.25
N ASN A 93 9.59 6.73 7.41
CA ASN A 93 8.85 7.26 8.55
C ASN A 93 7.41 6.68 8.57
N PRO A 94 6.96 6.09 9.70
CA PRO A 94 5.65 5.41 9.77
C PRO A 94 4.45 6.34 9.55
N TYR A 95 4.62 7.66 9.67
CA TYR A 95 3.57 8.65 9.39
C TYR A 95 3.54 9.10 7.92
N LEU A 96 4.40 8.52 7.07
CA LEU A 96 4.38 8.66 5.61
C LEU A 96 3.68 7.47 4.93
N PHE A 97 2.97 6.68 5.73
CA PHE A 97 2.12 5.58 5.32
C PHE A 97 0.64 6.00 5.47
N GLU A 98 -0.18 5.61 4.50
CA GLU A 98 -1.63 5.84 4.49
C GLU A 98 -2.37 4.54 4.15
N MET A 99 -3.59 4.37 4.68
CA MET A 99 -4.37 3.15 4.48
C MET A 99 -5.74 3.47 3.90
N ALA A 100 -6.03 2.93 2.71
CA ALA A 100 -7.34 3.02 2.09
C ALA A 100 -8.16 1.78 2.45
N ASN A 101 -9.26 1.97 3.17
CA ASN A 101 -10.17 0.89 3.51
C ASN A 101 -11.09 0.57 2.32
N ILE A 102 -10.80 -0.52 1.61
CA ILE A 102 -11.61 -1.03 0.49
C ILE A 102 -12.27 -2.38 0.81
N ARG A 103 -12.12 -2.89 2.04
CA ARG A 103 -12.82 -4.09 2.50
C ARG A 103 -14.11 -3.74 3.22
N GLU A 104 -14.03 -3.34 4.48
CA GLU A 104 -15.21 -3.05 5.30
C GLU A 104 -16.04 -1.86 4.80
N HIS A 105 -15.46 -0.98 3.99
CA HIS A 105 -16.13 0.21 3.46
C HIS A 105 -16.43 0.12 1.95
N CYS A 106 -16.19 -1.03 1.30
CA CYS A 106 -16.42 -1.15 -0.14
C CYS A 106 -16.78 -2.57 -0.60
N SER A 107 -15.92 -3.56 -0.41
CA SER A 107 -16.16 -4.92 -0.95
C SER A 107 -17.09 -5.77 -0.09
N TRP A 108 -17.26 -5.42 1.19
CA TRP A 108 -18.21 -6.03 2.12
C TRP A 108 -19.53 -5.26 2.20
#